data_AF-A0A0F9LBB7-F1
#
_entry.id   AF-A0A0F9LBB7-F1
#
_cell.length_a   1.000
_cell.length_b   1.000
_cell.length_c   1.000
_cell.angle_alpha   90.00
_cell.angle_beta   90.00
_cell.angle_gamma   90.00
#
_symmetry.space_group_name_H-M   'P 1'
#
loop_
_entity.id
_entity.type
_entity.pdbx_description
1 polymer ?
#
loop_
_entity_poly.entity_id
_entity_poly.type
_entity_poly.pdbx_seq_one_letter_code
_entity_poly.pdbx_strand_id
1 'polypeptide(L)' 'MERGIKKRKLKDKAQFQFYILCPECTNEIRGTSVKHVESNLDTHLKLKHMKGVRE' A
#
# COMPACT_ATOMS: atom_id res chain seq x y z
N MET A 1 -11.60 -35.44 23.27
CA MET A 1 -12.17 -35.05 21.97
C MET A 1 -11.61 -33.69 21.60
N GLU A 2 -10.45 -33.65 20.96
CA GLU A 2 -9.73 -32.40 20.66
C GLU A 2 -10.32 -31.73 19.41
N ARG A 3 -11.05 -30.62 19.60
CA ARG A 3 -11.57 -29.82 18.49
C ARG A 3 -10.47 -28.89 17.97
N GLY A 4 -9.58 -29.43 17.15
CA GLY A 4 -8.59 -28.63 16.42
C GLY A 4 -9.28 -27.71 15.40
N ILE A 5 -9.24 -26.40 15.64
CA ILE A 5 -9.72 -25.38 14.69
C ILE A 5 -8.82 -25.44 13.45
N LYS A 6 -9.29 -26.09 12.38
CA LYS A 6 -8.59 -26.12 11.09
C LYS A 6 -8.63 -24.72 10.47
N LYS A 7 -7.53 -23.96 10.61
CA LYS A 7 -7.33 -22.67 9.91
C LYS A 7 -7.42 -22.93 8.41
N ARG A 8 -8.53 -22.56 7.79
CA ARG A 8 -8.74 -22.66 6.35
C ARG A 8 -7.69 -21.74 5.69
N LYS A 9 -6.73 -22.30 4.96
CA LYS A 9 -5.79 -21.50 4.16
C LYS A 9 -6.64 -20.71 3.16
N LEU A 10 -6.66 -19.39 3.29
CA LEU A 10 -7.34 -18.51 2.36
C LEU A 10 -6.65 -18.72 1.01
N LYS A 11 -7.30 -19.47 0.10
CA LYS A 11 -6.77 -19.74 -1.24
C LYS A 11 -6.41 -18.40 -1.88
N ASP A 12 -5.18 -18.33 -2.38
CA ASP A 12 -4.59 -17.24 -3.17
C ASP A 12 -5.65 -16.52 -4.01
N LYS A 13 -6.20 -15.43 -3.46
CA LYS A 13 -6.92 -14.47 -4.28
C LYS A 13 -5.85 -13.76 -5.09
N ALA A 14 -6.09 -13.60 -6.40
CA ALA A 14 -5.28 -12.71 -7.23
C ALA A 14 -5.22 -11.34 -6.53
N GLN A 15 -4.08 -11.06 -5.91
CA GLN A 15 -3.88 -9.84 -5.16
C GLN A 15 -3.54 -8.78 -6.20
N PHE A 16 -4.58 -8.13 -6.75
CA PHE A 16 -4.40 -7.04 -7.70
C PHE A 16 -3.46 -6.01 -7.06
N GLN A 17 -2.31 -5.81 -7.69
CA GLN A 17 -1.31 -4.88 -7.22
C GLN A 17 -1.49 -3.59 -8.02
N PHE A 18 -1.97 -2.55 -7.35
CA PHE A 18 -2.13 -1.23 -7.92
C PHE A 18 -0.83 -0.47 -7.72
N TYR A 19 -0.44 0.35 -8.70
CA TYR A 19 0.71 1.23 -8.55
C TYR A 19 0.47 2.58 -9.24
N ILE A 20 1.15 3.61 -8.75
CA ILE A 20 1.26 4.92 -9.39
C ILE A 20 2.72 5.35 -9.38
N LEU A 21 3.16 6.04 -10.43
CA LEU A 21 4.48 6.65 -10.48
C LEU A 21 4.40 8.08 -9.95
N CYS A 22 5.28 8.44 -9.03
CA CYS A 22 5.41 9.83 -8.59
C CYS A 22 6.01 10.67 -9.73
N PRO A 23 5.39 11.77 -10.18
CA PRO A 23 5.92 12.59 -11.28
C PRO A 23 7.22 13.33 -10.92
N GLU A 24 7.47 13.58 -9.63
CA GLU A 24 8.59 14.38 -9.16
C GLU A 24 9.90 13.59 -9.03
N CYS A 25 9.81 12.31 -8.65
CA CYS A 25 10.98 11.45 -8.44
C CYS A 25 10.91 10.12 -9.19
N THR A 26 9.87 9.88 -9.99
CA THR A 26 9.65 8.66 -10.78
C THR A 26 9.62 7.38 -9.94
N ASN A 27 9.40 7.49 -8.62
CA ASN A 27 9.29 6.32 -7.75
C ASN A 27 7.94 5.61 -7.91
N GLU A 28 7.97 4.28 -7.98
CA GLU A 28 6.77 3.45 -8.02
C GLU A 28 6.18 3.31 -6.61
N ILE A 29 4.94 3.75 -6.45
CA ILE A 29 4.18 3.65 -5.20
C ILE A 29 3.12 2.58 -5.40
N ARG A 30 3.28 1.48 -4.66
CA ARG A 30 2.43 0.28 -4.78
C ARG A 30 1.40 0.21 -3.67
N GLY A 31 0.31 -0.49 -3.92
CA GLY A 31 -0.77 -0.70 -2.96
C GLY A 31 -1.67 -1.87 -3.34
N THR A 32 -2.43 -2.34 -2.36
CA THR A 32 -3.38 -3.45 -2.53
C THR A 32 -4.73 -3.02 -3.11
N SER A 33 -4.99 -1.70 -3.11
CA SER A 33 -6.21 -1.06 -3.60
C SER A 33 -5.87 0.36 -4.04
N VAL A 34 -6.68 0.98 -4.91
CA VAL A 34 -6.52 2.38 -5.35
C VAL A 34 -6.37 3.33 -4.16
N LYS A 35 -7.28 3.26 -3.17
CA LYS A 35 -7.22 4.07 -1.94
C LYS A 35 -5.90 3.90 -1.18
N HIS A 36 -5.33 2.70 -1.19
CA HIS A 36 -4.08 2.41 -0.50
C HIS A 36 -2.90 3.05 -1.23
N VAL A 37 -2.92 3.03 -2.56
CA VAL A 37 -1.94 3.73 -3.41
C VAL A 37 -2.03 5.25 -3.19
N GLU A 38 -3.24 5.81 -3.09
CA GLU A 38 -3.46 7.24 -2.82
C GLU A 38 -2.89 7.66 -1.45
N SER A 39 -3.18 6.90 -0.38
CA SER A 39 -2.59 7.18 0.94
C SER A 39 -1.08 7.05 0.96
N ASN A 40 -0.53 6.07 0.24
CA ASN A 40 0.91 5.90 0.11
C ASN A 40 1.54 7.05 -0.70
N LEU A 41 0.85 7.56 -1.72
CA LEU A 41 1.29 8.73 -2.49
C LEU A 41 1.28 10.01 -1.66
N ASP A 42 0.22 10.28 -0.90
CA ASP A 42 0.17 11.43 0.01
C ASP A 42 1.33 11.40 1.01
N THR A 43 1.56 10.24 1.63
CA THR A 43 2.67 10.05 2.57
C THR A 43 4.03 10.22 1.88
N HIS A 44 4.18 9.68 0.67
CA HIS A 44 5.39 9.82 -0.13
C HIS A 44 5.68 11.30 -0.43
N LEU A 45 4.67 12.05 -0.90
CA LEU A 45 4.80 13.47 -1.18
C LEU A 45 5.18 14.25 0.09
N LYS A 46 4.50 14.00 1.21
CA LYS A 46 4.81 14.65 2.50
C LYS A 46 6.24 14.39 2.98
N LEU A 47 6.71 13.15 2.91
CA LEU A 47 8.02 12.78 3.46
C LEU A 47 9.19 13.06 2.51
N LYS A 48 9.00 12.89 1.20
CA LYS A 48 10.08 12.98 0.20
C LYS A 48 10.14 14.34 -0.48
N HIS A 49 8.98 14.99 -0.70
CA HIS A 49 8.88 16.23 -1.47
C HIS A 49 8.52 17.44 -0.60
N MET A 50 7.78 17.23 0.49
CA MET A 50 7.38 18.28 1.43
C MET A 50 8.36 18.40 2.61
N LYS A 51 9.66 18.56 2.34
CA LYS A 51 10.61 19.07 3.35
C LYS A 51 10.31 20.56 3.58
N GLY A 52 9.25 20.90 4.32
CA GLY A 52 8.92 22.32 4.47
C GLY A 52 7.74 22.78 5.33
N VAL A 53 6.98 21.90 5.98
CA VAL A 53 5.94 22.36 6.93
C VAL A 53 6.17 21.69 8.28
N ARG A 54 7.11 22.26 9.04
CA ARG A 54 7.07 22.21 10.50
C ARG A 54 6.35 23.50 10.90
N GLU A 55 5.11 23.36 11.36
CA GLU A 55 4.43 24.39 12.13
C GLU A 55 5.10 24.56 13.50
#